data_AF-A0A3Q0FB05-F1
#
_entry.id   AF-A0A3Q0FB05-F1
#
_cell.length_a   1.000
_cell.length_b   1.000
_cell.length_c   1.000
_cell.angle_alpha   90.00
_cell.angle_beta   90.00
_cell.angle_gamma   90.00
#
_symmetry.space_group_name_H-M   'P 1'
#
loop_
_entity.id
_entity.type
_entity.pdbx_description
1 polymer ?
#
loop_
_entity_poly.entity_id
_entity_poly.type
_entity_poly.pdbx_seq_one_letter_code
_entity_poly.pdbx_strand_id
1 'polypeptide(L)'
;MGCNGGGLMDYAFEFIINNGGIDSEEDYPYRAVDGTCDQYRKNAKVVSIDSYEDVNSYDELALKKVVANQPVSLPIEGGGREFQLYSSKFPI
;
A
#
# COMPACT_ATOMS: atom_id res chain seq x y z
N MET A 1 -11.50 6.79 -0.47
CA MET A 1 -10.05 7.05 -0.54
C MET A 1 -9.72 7.77 -1.82
N GLY A 2 -8.63 8.53 -1.82
CA GLY A 2 -8.21 9.37 -2.94
C GLY A 2 -6.97 10.18 -2.56
N CYS A 3 -6.67 11.21 -3.34
CA CYS A 3 -5.50 12.07 -3.18
C CYS A 3 -5.43 12.79 -1.83
N ASN A 4 -6.55 12.97 -1.14
CA ASN A 4 -6.61 13.73 0.13
C ASN A 4 -6.08 12.97 1.37
N GLY A 5 -5.48 11.78 1.20
CA GLY A 5 -4.95 10.99 2.32
C GLY A 5 -6.10 10.53 3.24
N GLY A 6 -6.72 9.41 2.88
CA GLY A 6 -8.04 9.07 3.41
C GLY A 6 -8.26 7.61 3.76
N GLY A 7 -7.23 6.89 4.21
CA GLY A 7 -7.48 5.68 4.97
C GLY A 7 -6.27 4.80 5.21
N LEU A 8 -6.47 3.83 6.08
CA LEU A 8 -5.53 2.77 6.41
C LEU A 8 -5.36 1.83 5.23
N MET A 9 -4.20 1.18 5.12
CA MET A 9 -3.90 0.22 4.07
C MET A 9 -4.93 -0.92 4.02
N ASP A 10 -5.53 -1.25 5.16
CA ASP A 10 -6.61 -2.23 5.32
C ASP A 10 -7.78 -2.00 4.38
N TYR A 11 -8.20 -0.75 4.15
CA TYR A 11 -9.30 -0.47 3.22
C TYR A 11 -8.94 -0.81 1.78
N ALA A 12 -7.66 -0.68 1.42
CA ALA A 12 -7.19 -1.11 0.10
C ALA A 12 -7.21 -2.64 0.01
N PHE A 13 -6.74 -3.35 1.04
CA PHE A 13 -6.80 -4.82 1.08
C PHE A 13 -8.23 -5.35 1.05
N GLU A 14 -9.12 -4.77 1.86
CA GLU A 14 -10.54 -5.09 1.87
C GLU A 14 -11.20 -4.82 0.50
N PHE A 15 -10.84 -3.73 -0.17
CA PHE A 15 -11.28 -3.48 -1.54
C PHE A 15 -10.82 -4.57 -2.50
N ILE A 16 -9.56 -5.03 -2.44
CA ILE A 16 -9.04 -6.10 -3.32
C ILE A 16 -9.87 -7.37 -3.12
N ILE A 17 -10.14 -7.76 -1.86
CA ILE A 17 -10.96 -8.93 -1.53
C ILE A 17 -12.38 -8.77 -2.10
N ASN A 18 -13.06 -7.68 -1.75
CA ASN A 18 -14.46 -7.43 -2.14
C ASN A 18 -14.65 -7.23 -3.65
N ASN A 19 -13.63 -6.69 -4.32
CA ASN A 19 -13.64 -6.52 -5.77
C ASN A 19 -13.33 -7.82 -6.53
N GLY A 20 -12.80 -8.84 -5.85
CA GLY A 20 -12.29 -10.07 -6.47
C GLY A 20 -10.96 -9.86 -7.20
N GLY A 21 -10.18 -8.86 -6.80
CA GLY A 21 -8.83 -8.61 -7.31
C GLY A 21 -8.53 -7.14 -7.60
N ILE A 22 -7.28 -6.88 -8.00
CA ILE A 22 -6.74 -5.59 -8.43
C ILE A 22 -6.18 -5.69 -9.85
N ASP A 23 -6.29 -4.62 -10.62
CA ASP A 23 -5.77 -4.56 -11.98
C ASP A 23 -4.26 -4.28 -12.00
N SER A 24 -3.63 -4.54 -13.15
CA SER A 24 -2.25 -4.13 -13.39
C SER A 24 -2.16 -2.62 -13.65
N GLU A 25 -0.96 -2.05 -13.52
CA GLU A 25 -0.70 -0.65 -13.89
C GLU A 25 -0.95 -0.38 -15.40
N GLU A 26 -0.78 -1.41 -16.26
CA GLU A 26 -1.07 -1.29 -17.69
C GLU A 26 -2.58 -1.18 -17.95
N ASP A 27 -3.39 -1.98 -17.25
CA ASP A 27 -4.85 -2.03 -17.39
C ASP A 27 -5.53 -0.81 -16.74
N TYR A 28 -5.01 -0.33 -15.60
CA TYR A 28 -5.50 0.84 -14.88
C TYR A 28 -4.34 1.80 -14.50
N PRO A 29 -3.85 2.63 -15.45
CA PRO A 29 -2.71 3.52 -15.21
C PRO A 29 -2.99 4.62 -14.18
N TYR A 30 -1.99 4.90 -13.34
CA TYR A 30 -2.02 5.99 -12.36
C TYR A 30 -2.05 7.37 -13.04
N ARG A 31 -2.93 8.25 -12.54
CA ARG A 31 -3.14 9.60 -13.12
C ARG A 31 -2.79 10.75 -12.19
N ALA A 32 -2.33 10.46 -10.97
CA ALA A 32 -1.98 11.47 -9.95
C ALA A 32 -3.10 12.48 -9.61
N VAL A 33 -4.36 12.14 -9.92
CA VAL A 33 -5.55 12.93 -9.58
C VAL A 33 -6.70 12.00 -9.25
N ASP A 34 -7.57 12.44 -8.34
CA ASP A 34 -8.82 11.75 -8.09
C ASP A 34 -9.69 11.77 -9.34
N GLY A 35 -10.30 10.61 -9.63
CA GLY A 35 -11.20 10.43 -10.74
C GLY A 35 -12.37 9.54 -10.35
N THR A 36 -13.33 9.41 -11.26
CA THR A 36 -14.39 8.41 -11.13
C THR A 36 -13.83 7.03 -11.44
N CYS A 37 -14.26 6.02 -10.68
CA CYS A 37 -13.94 4.62 -10.94
C CYS A 37 -14.43 4.21 -12.34
N ASP A 38 -13.50 3.83 -13.22
CA ASP A 38 -13.80 3.36 -14.56
C ASP A 38 -14.22 1.88 -14.51
N GLN A 39 -15.52 1.63 -14.64
CA GLN A 39 -16.09 0.28 -14.55
C GLN A 39 -15.66 -0.65 -15.69
N TYR A 40 -15.17 -0.12 -16.82
CA TYR A 40 -14.68 -0.94 -17.93
C TYR A 40 -13.24 -1.37 -17.72
N ARG A 41 -12.41 -0.45 -17.21
CA ARG A 41 -10.99 -0.75 -16.91
C ARG A 41 -10.83 -1.63 -15.68
N LYS A 42 -11.77 -1.53 -14.72
CA LYS A 42 -11.72 -2.23 -13.44
C LYS A 42 -12.05 -3.74 -13.49
N ASN A 43 -11.63 -4.43 -14.55
CA ASN A 43 -12.07 -5.80 -14.86
C ASN A 43 -10.93 -6.80 -15.06
N ALA A 44 -9.67 -6.36 -15.15
CA ALA A 44 -8.55 -7.27 -15.40
C ALA A 44 -8.28 -8.17 -14.19
N LYS A 45 -8.32 -7.60 -12.97
CA LYS A 45 -8.26 -8.30 -11.67
C LYS A 45 -7.18 -9.38 -11.63
N VAL A 46 -5.97 -9.01 -12.03
CA VAL A 46 -4.84 -9.92 -12.28
C VAL A 46 -4.33 -10.62 -11.01
N VAL A 47 -4.58 -10.03 -9.84
CA VAL A 47 -4.21 -10.59 -8.53
C VAL A 47 -5.33 -10.35 -7.53
N SER A 48 -5.64 -11.35 -6.71
CA SER A 48 -6.50 -11.26 -5.54
C SER A 48 -5.75 -11.71 -4.29
N ILE A 49 -6.29 -11.37 -3.12
CA ILE A 49 -5.83 -11.87 -1.82
C ILE A 49 -7.02 -12.49 -1.09
N ASP A 50 -6.76 -13.43 -0.20
CA ASP A 50 -7.81 -14.08 0.60
C ASP A 50 -8.07 -13.35 1.92
N SER A 51 -7.03 -12.76 2.51
CA SER A 51 -7.10 -12.04 3.78
C SER A 51 -5.95 -11.04 3.95
N TYR A 52 -6.05 -10.22 4.99
CA TYR A 52 -4.96 -9.42 5.54
C TYR A 52 -4.96 -9.58 7.07
N GLU A 53 -3.83 -9.29 7.71
CA GLU A 53 -3.69 -9.32 9.16
C GLU A 53 -2.82 -8.17 9.65
N ASP A 54 -3.14 -7.70 10.86
CA ASP A 54 -2.32 -6.71 11.55
C ASP A 54 -1.20 -7.38 12.32
N VAL A 55 0.01 -6.81 12.19
CA VAL A 55 1.09 -7.12 13.11
C VAL A 55 0.81 -6.42 14.44
N ASN A 56 1.09 -7.11 15.55
CA ASN A 56 0.98 -6.53 16.90
C ASN A 56 1.66 -5.15 16.96
N SER A 57 0.87 -4.14 17.35
CA SER A 57 1.37 -2.77 17.47
C SER A 57 2.50 -2.68 18.50
N TYR A 58 3.49 -1.84 18.21
CA TYR A 58 4.66 -1.60 19.07
C TYR A 58 5.55 -2.83 19.34
N ASP A 59 5.44 -3.88 18.51
CA ASP A 59 6.29 -5.08 18.58
C ASP A 59 7.18 -5.21 17.34
N GLU A 60 8.35 -4.57 17.38
CA GLU A 60 9.33 -4.64 16.30
C GLU A 60 9.90 -6.05 16.08
N LEU A 61 9.88 -6.92 17.11
CA LEU A 61 10.33 -8.30 16.96
C LEU A 61 9.30 -9.12 16.19
N ALA A 62 8.00 -8.88 16.41
CA ALA A 62 6.95 -9.44 15.57
C ALA A 62 7.07 -8.92 14.14
N LEU A 63 7.22 -7.61 13.94
CA LEU A 63 7.39 -7.02 12.60
C LEU A 63 8.60 -7.61 11.86
N LYS A 64 9.74 -7.73 12.54
CA LYS A 64 10.96 -8.34 11.97
C LYS A 64 10.74 -9.77 11.49
N LYS A 65 9.95 -10.57 12.22
CA LYS A 65 9.63 -11.94 11.82
C LYS A 65 8.74 -11.97 10.58
N VAL A 66 7.74 -11.08 10.49
CA VAL A 66 6.82 -11.04 9.35
C VAL A 66 7.54 -10.56 8.08
N VAL A 67 8.36 -9.50 8.19
CA VAL A 67 9.14 -8.96 7.06
C VAL A 67 10.12 -9.98 6.47
N ALA A 68 10.58 -10.95 7.26
CA ALA A 68 11.43 -12.04 6.75
C ALA A 68 10.70 -12.97 5.77
N ASN A 69 9.36 -12.98 5.75
CA ASN A 69 8.54 -13.84 4.90
C ASN A 69 7.91 -13.08 3.73
N GLN A 70 7.50 -11.83 3.93
CA GLN A 70 6.86 -11.02 2.89
C GLN A 70 7.00 -9.52 3.15
N PRO A 71 6.89 -8.66 2.11
CA PRO A 71 6.75 -7.22 2.30
C PRO A 71 5.54 -6.87 3.18
N VAL A 72 5.70 -5.87 4.06
CA VAL A 72 4.65 -5.42 4.98
C VAL A 72 4.38 -3.94 4.76
N SER A 73 3.11 -3.55 4.74
CA SER A 73 2.71 -2.14 4.70
C SER A 73 2.66 -1.57 6.12
N LEU A 74 3.32 -0.43 6.35
CA LEU A 74 3.28 0.26 7.64
C LEU A 74 3.24 1.78 7.46
N PRO A 75 2.61 2.52 8.39
CA PRO A 75 2.70 3.97 8.41
C PRO A 75 4.02 4.42 9.06
N ILE A 76 4.59 5.51 8.55
CA ILE A 76 5.76 6.18 9.13
C ILE A 76 5.53 7.70 9.15
N GLU A 77 6.18 8.39 10.08
CA GLU A 77 6.18 9.85 10.10
C GLU A 77 7.22 10.39 9.12
N GLY A 78 6.75 10.84 7.94
CA GLY A 78 7.59 11.32 6.84
C GLY A 78 7.73 12.85 6.77
N GLY A 79 7.11 13.61 7.68
CA GLY A 79 7.07 15.08 7.62
C GLY A 79 8.39 15.78 7.96
N GLY A 80 9.33 15.07 8.60
CA GLY A 80 10.61 15.63 9.05
C GLY A 80 11.58 15.96 7.90
N ARG A 81 12.32 17.07 8.04
CA ARG A 81 13.31 17.52 7.04
C ARG A 81 14.44 16.52 6.85
N GLU A 82 14.81 15.82 7.92
CA GLU A 82 15.80 14.76 7.94
C GLU A 82 15.40 13.61 7.03
N PHE A 83 14.10 13.27 7.00
CA PHE A 83 13.57 12.23 6.13
C PHE A 83 13.49 12.69 4.68
N GLN A 84 12.99 13.91 4.44
CA GLN A 84 12.90 14.50 3.10
C GLN A 84 14.25 14.63 2.38
N LEU A 85 15.33 14.84 3.14
CA LEU A 85 16.69 15.04 2.62
C LEU A 85 17.60 13.83 2.86
N TYR A 86 17.06 12.69 3.29
CA TYR A 86 17.84 11.48 3.50
C TYR A 86 18.39 10.95 2.16
N SER A 87 19.68 10.59 2.12
CA SER A 87 20.34 10.04 0.93
C SER A 87 20.97 8.68 1.23
N SER A 88 21.95 8.62 2.14
CA SER A 88 22.57 7.37 2.59
C SER A 88 23.26 7.58 3.93
N LYS A 89 23.52 6.48 4.66
CA LYS A 89 24.28 6.49 5.92
C LYS A 89 25.80 6.35 5.74
N PHE A 90 26.30 6.34 4.50
CA PHE A 90 27.73 6.23 4.18
C PHE A 90 28.10 7.19 3.06
N PRO A 91 29.03 8.14 3.28
CA PRO A 91 29.69 8.82 2.18
C PRO A 91 30.58 7.80 1.46
N ILE A 92 30.60 7.90 0.14
CA ILE A 92 31.53 7.18 -0.74
C ILE A 92 32.96 7.61 -0.40
#